data_AF-A0A950WYY5-F1
#
_entry.id   AF-A0A950WYY5-F1
#
_cell.length_a   1.000
_cell.length_b   1.000
_cell.length_c   1.000
_cell.angle_alpha   90.00
_cell.angle_beta   90.00
_cell.angle_gamma   90.00
#
_symmetry.space_group_name_H-M   'P 1'
#
loop_
_entity.id
_entity.type
_entity.pdbx_description
1 polymer ?
#
loop_
_entity_poly.entity_id
_entity_poly.type
_entity_poly.pdbx_seq_one_letter_code
_entity_poly.pdbx_strand_id
1 'polypeptide(L)'
;MNQQTLLSIYEKIEGLVGRLPGPLQNAVLNELRPIKQIFLTQRPARIAFLGQSEANASALLSALLGSELRLIDPPQGSGWISYEQKGKGGFCGLDARSANEASRSWANLTNILAEDAPDICLFLVDGTTHEDLGSACDQASRVLEFVQQRFDRKIPLIAVIDFPDLTPAEIVENGRAELQERLTRQSSLGAHFVRAIAVSSFVRFRQDGTLDPDRDQRKNIRDLANLLARELPEDAQVDAARLFGTRELQRELASRLTRSVSAISAAIGAQPIPLADFPILTALQFAMVAGIMHISGRELNLRAAAEFLGALGMNIGAGMVFREGARAAVKLLPGWGNAISGGVAAAGTYGIGKAASSYFIEGLALSEVRRFLQVRIRLRKRRGPGDLADLSGPESKRSGEEKPCE
;
A
#
# COMPACT_ATOMS: atom_id res chain seq x y z
N MET A 1 7.49 6.34 15.52
CA MET A 1 7.36 7.81 15.47
C MET A 1 5.88 8.16 15.33
N ASN A 2 5.36 9.09 16.14
CA ASN A 2 3.92 9.29 16.41
C ASN A 2 3.13 9.89 15.24
N GLN A 3 1.82 9.55 15.15
CA GLN A 3 0.80 10.29 14.38
C GLN A 3 0.93 11.82 14.54
N GLN A 4 1.37 12.28 15.72
CA GLN A 4 1.62 13.69 16.02
C GLN A 4 2.62 14.37 15.06
N THR A 5 3.65 13.67 14.60
CA THR A 5 4.61 14.24 13.64
C THR A 5 3.97 14.41 12.26
N LEU A 6 3.13 13.46 11.85
CA LEU A 6 2.37 13.53 10.60
C LEU A 6 1.30 14.61 10.64
N LEU A 7 0.57 14.71 11.75
CA LEU A 7 -0.36 15.81 12.04
C LEU A 7 0.37 17.16 11.96
N SER A 8 1.54 17.30 12.58
CA SER A 8 2.29 18.57 12.53
C SER A 8 2.76 18.96 11.13
N ILE A 9 3.05 17.97 10.26
CA ILE A 9 3.40 18.23 8.86
C ILE A 9 2.15 18.67 8.09
N TYR A 10 1.04 17.96 8.28
CA TYR A 10 -0.24 18.31 7.66
C TYR A 10 -0.71 19.71 8.11
N GLU A 11 -0.72 20.01 9.41
CA GLU A 11 -1.09 21.32 9.96
C GLU A 11 -0.20 22.45 9.43
N LYS A 12 1.12 22.19 9.28
CA LYS A 12 2.03 23.15 8.64
C LYS A 12 1.68 23.35 7.17
N ILE A 13 1.36 22.29 6.44
CA ILE A 13 0.94 22.37 5.03
C ILE A 13 -0.40 23.11 4.94
N GLU A 14 -1.38 22.79 5.77
CA GLU A 14 -2.70 23.42 5.81
C GLU A 14 -2.61 24.90 6.17
N GLY A 15 -1.78 25.25 7.17
CA GLY A 15 -1.51 26.64 7.55
C GLY A 15 -0.78 27.43 6.47
N LEU A 16 0.06 26.78 5.65
CA LEU A 16 0.67 27.39 4.47
C LEU A 16 -0.33 27.53 3.32
N VAL A 17 -1.20 26.55 3.12
CA VAL A 17 -2.27 26.55 2.11
C VAL A 17 -3.32 27.62 2.42
N GLY A 18 -3.60 27.88 3.69
CA GLY A 18 -4.46 28.99 4.14
C GLY A 18 -3.98 30.38 3.75
N ARG A 19 -2.73 30.52 3.28
CA ARG A 19 -2.15 31.79 2.79
C ARG A 19 -2.22 31.94 1.27
N LEU A 20 -2.73 30.95 0.55
CA LEU A 20 -2.84 30.95 -0.90
C LEU A 20 -4.11 31.67 -1.39
N PRO A 21 -4.11 32.24 -2.60
CA PRO A 21 -5.32 32.76 -3.24
C PRO A 21 -6.40 31.67 -3.35
N GLY A 22 -7.68 32.03 -3.13
CA GLY A 22 -8.80 31.08 -3.02
C GLY A 22 -8.89 29.97 -4.10
N PRO A 23 -8.69 30.26 -5.41
CA PRO A 23 -8.67 29.23 -6.44
C PRO A 23 -7.55 28.19 -6.25
N LEU A 24 -6.38 28.62 -5.77
CA LEU A 24 -5.24 27.73 -5.50
C LEU A 24 -5.43 26.95 -4.22
N GLN A 25 -6.00 27.58 -3.19
CA GLN A 25 -6.30 26.92 -1.92
C GLN A 25 -7.18 25.69 -2.15
N ASN A 26 -8.25 25.83 -2.93
CA ASN A 26 -9.15 24.71 -3.25
C ASN A 26 -8.46 23.63 -4.10
N ALA A 27 -7.64 24.02 -5.08
CA ALA A 27 -6.89 23.07 -5.90
C ALA A 27 -5.90 22.26 -5.06
N VAL A 28 -5.17 22.92 -4.15
CA VAL A 28 -4.22 22.25 -3.26
C VAL A 28 -4.95 21.36 -2.24
N LEU A 29 -6.00 21.85 -1.58
CA LEU A 29 -6.76 21.06 -0.61
C LEU A 29 -7.40 19.81 -1.24
N ASN A 30 -7.89 19.89 -2.47
CA ASN A 30 -8.43 18.74 -3.19
C ASN A 30 -7.35 17.69 -3.50
N GLU A 31 -6.15 18.12 -3.86
CA GLU A 31 -5.01 17.25 -4.14
C GLU A 31 -4.25 16.78 -2.88
N LEU A 32 -4.53 17.37 -1.71
CA LEU A 32 -4.01 16.92 -0.42
C LEU A 32 -4.80 15.75 0.17
N ARG A 33 -5.96 15.38 -0.41
CA ARG A 33 -6.76 14.25 0.07
C ARG A 33 -5.96 12.94 0.16
N PRO A 34 -5.16 12.53 -0.85
CA PRO A 34 -4.33 11.32 -0.75
C PRO A 34 -3.29 11.40 0.36
N ILE A 35 -2.74 12.59 0.62
CA ILE A 35 -1.81 12.83 1.75
C ILE A 35 -2.56 12.64 3.06
N LYS A 36 -3.69 13.29 3.24
CA LYS A 36 -4.54 13.13 4.43
C LYS A 36 -4.94 11.66 4.65
N GLN A 37 -5.30 10.95 3.58
CA GLN A 37 -5.65 9.54 3.64
C GLN A 37 -4.47 8.65 4.07
N ILE A 38 -3.29 8.87 3.48
CA ILE A 38 -2.10 8.07 3.77
C ILE A 38 -1.55 8.33 5.18
N PHE A 39 -1.67 9.55 5.70
CA PHE A 39 -0.99 9.98 6.91
C PHE A 39 -1.87 10.18 8.13
N LEU A 40 -3.16 10.52 7.96
CA LEU A 40 -4.03 10.94 9.06
C LEU A 40 -5.18 9.98 9.34
N THR A 41 -5.68 9.26 8.33
CA THR A 41 -6.74 8.26 8.52
C THR A 41 -6.20 6.85 8.60
N GLN A 42 -4.88 6.67 8.52
CA GLN A 42 -4.25 5.37 8.56
C GLN A 42 -4.62 4.62 9.84
N ARG A 43 -5.09 3.38 9.70
CA ARG A 43 -5.39 2.48 10.82
C ARG A 43 -5.01 1.02 10.52
N PRO A 44 -4.86 0.19 11.56
CA PRO A 44 -4.72 -1.26 11.38
C PRO A 44 -5.90 -1.88 10.64
N ALA A 45 -5.60 -2.83 9.76
CA ALA A 45 -6.60 -3.64 9.08
C ALA A 45 -7.28 -4.60 10.07
N ARG A 46 -8.59 -4.81 9.92
CA ARG A 46 -9.36 -5.77 10.70
C ARG A 46 -9.66 -7.01 9.87
N ILE A 47 -9.06 -8.14 10.21
CA ILE A 47 -9.15 -9.40 9.47
C ILE A 47 -9.92 -10.41 10.32
N ALA A 48 -11.06 -10.89 9.83
CA ALA A 48 -11.78 -11.99 10.46
C ALA A 48 -11.41 -13.33 9.80
N PHE A 49 -11.16 -14.36 10.60
CA PHE A 49 -10.93 -15.73 10.14
C PHE A 49 -12.23 -16.53 10.24
N LEU A 50 -12.59 -17.15 9.13
CA LEU A 50 -13.74 -18.04 8.92
C LEU A 50 -13.23 -19.37 8.35
N GLY A 51 -14.10 -20.37 8.19
CA GLY A 51 -13.71 -21.68 7.65
C GLY A 51 -13.47 -22.73 8.73
N GLN A 52 -12.66 -23.74 8.41
CA GLN A 52 -12.39 -24.88 9.30
C GLN A 52 -11.66 -24.45 10.57
N SER A 53 -12.05 -25.03 11.71
CA SER A 53 -11.44 -24.71 13.02
C SER A 53 -10.00 -25.24 13.12
N GLU A 54 -9.72 -26.32 12.39
CA GLU A 54 -8.46 -27.05 12.33
C GLU A 54 -7.40 -26.33 11.47
N ALA A 55 -7.84 -25.48 10.53
CA ALA A 55 -6.94 -24.75 9.65
C ALA A 55 -6.01 -23.82 10.46
N ASN A 56 -4.71 -23.79 10.12
CA ASN A 56 -3.73 -23.10 10.94
C ASN A 56 -3.58 -21.61 10.58
N ALA A 57 -4.46 -20.77 11.13
CA ALA A 57 -4.43 -19.32 10.92
C ALA A 57 -3.09 -18.68 11.35
N SER A 58 -2.50 -19.16 12.46
CA SER A 58 -1.24 -18.63 12.99
C SER A 58 -0.05 -18.91 12.06
N ALA A 59 0.01 -20.12 11.48
CA ALA A 59 1.03 -20.46 10.48
C ALA A 59 0.89 -19.61 9.23
N LEU A 60 -0.34 -19.44 8.71
CA LEU A 60 -0.61 -18.58 7.56
C LEU A 60 -0.17 -17.13 7.79
N LEU A 61 -0.52 -16.56 8.95
CA LEU A 61 -0.13 -15.21 9.32
C LEU A 61 1.40 -15.07 9.46
N SER A 62 2.06 -16.04 10.10
CA SER A 62 3.51 -16.05 10.21
C SER A 62 4.18 -16.12 8.84
N ALA A 63 3.62 -16.91 7.93
CA ALA A 63 4.07 -17.01 6.54
C ALA A 63 3.90 -15.69 5.80
N LEU A 64 2.75 -15.01 5.96
CA LEU A 64 2.45 -13.71 5.35
C LEU A 64 3.41 -12.60 5.81
N LEU A 65 3.70 -12.55 7.11
CA LEU A 65 4.54 -11.50 7.69
C LEU A 65 6.04 -11.75 7.52
N GLY A 66 6.44 -13.01 7.35
CA GLY A 66 7.84 -13.40 7.26
C GLY A 66 8.64 -13.11 8.54
N SER A 67 7.97 -13.12 9.69
CA SER A 67 8.58 -13.08 11.02
C SER A 67 7.67 -13.80 12.00
N GLU A 68 8.22 -14.27 13.10
CA GLU A 68 7.42 -14.80 14.20
C GLU A 68 6.45 -13.72 14.73
N LEU A 69 5.17 -14.06 14.84
CA LEU A 69 4.13 -13.15 15.33
C LEU A 69 4.40 -12.79 16.79
N ARG A 70 4.69 -11.52 17.07
CA ARG A 70 4.68 -11.00 18.45
C ARG A 70 3.27 -10.55 18.80
N LEU A 71 2.62 -11.29 19.70
CA LEU A 71 1.39 -10.87 20.37
C LEU A 71 1.73 -9.74 21.34
N ILE A 72 1.07 -8.58 21.18
CA ILE A 72 1.31 -7.44 22.07
C ILE A 72 0.22 -7.35 23.13
N ASP A 73 -1.04 -7.49 22.74
CA ASP A 73 -2.18 -7.48 23.65
C ASP A 73 -3.17 -8.59 23.26
N PRO A 74 -3.02 -9.81 23.81
CA PRO A 74 -4.08 -10.79 23.72
C PRO A 74 -5.30 -10.21 24.47
N PRO A 75 -6.51 -10.20 23.87
CA PRO A 75 -7.70 -9.82 24.60
C PRO A 75 -7.83 -10.74 25.82
N GLN A 76 -8.40 -10.21 26.90
CA GLN A 76 -8.77 -10.97 28.10
C GLN A 76 -9.97 -11.90 27.82
N GLY A 77 -10.04 -12.51 26.63
CA GLY A 77 -11.20 -13.25 26.11
C GLY A 77 -11.16 -13.50 24.59
N SER A 78 -12.31 -13.78 23.97
CA SER A 78 -12.45 -14.14 22.55
C SER A 78 -12.73 -12.92 21.64
N GLY A 79 -11.92 -11.87 21.73
CA GLY A 79 -12.10 -10.59 21.04
C GLY A 79 -11.13 -10.36 19.87
N TRP A 80 -11.13 -9.14 19.34
CA TRP A 80 -10.10 -8.67 18.39
C TRP A 80 -8.70 -8.74 19.04
N ILE A 81 -7.76 -9.41 18.36
CA ILE A 81 -6.37 -9.57 18.77
C ILE A 81 -5.50 -8.63 17.96
N SER A 82 -4.76 -7.75 18.63
CA SER A 82 -3.84 -6.82 17.97
C SER A 82 -2.46 -7.43 17.79
N TYR A 83 -2.00 -7.46 16.54
CA TYR A 83 -0.67 -7.89 16.14
C TYR A 83 0.11 -6.68 15.64
N GLU A 84 1.37 -6.52 16.06
CA GLU A 84 2.24 -5.47 15.56
C GLU A 84 3.61 -6.04 15.18
N GLN A 85 4.13 -5.56 14.06
CA GLN A 85 5.51 -5.79 13.65
C GLN A 85 6.28 -4.48 13.79
N LYS A 86 7.34 -4.50 14.61
CA LYS A 86 8.15 -3.32 14.92
C LYS A 86 8.55 -2.56 13.65
N GLY A 87 8.13 -1.31 13.56
CA GLY A 87 8.45 -0.41 12.44
C GLY A 87 7.61 -0.58 11.17
N LYS A 88 6.80 -1.64 11.07
CA LYS A 88 5.98 -1.96 9.88
C LYS A 88 4.47 -1.84 10.08
N GLY A 89 4.02 -1.59 11.31
CA GLY A 89 2.60 -1.44 11.65
C GLY A 89 1.98 -2.74 12.13
N GLY A 90 0.65 -2.80 12.14
CA GLY A 90 -0.09 -3.92 12.73
C GLY A 90 -1.44 -4.18 12.08
N PHE A 91 -2.11 -5.24 12.54
CA PHE A 91 -3.47 -5.60 12.16
C PHE A 91 -4.22 -6.17 13.37
N CYS A 92 -5.54 -6.13 13.32
CA CYS A 92 -6.43 -6.77 14.29
C CYS A 92 -6.98 -8.05 13.67
N GLY A 93 -6.79 -9.19 14.32
CA GLY A 93 -7.36 -10.49 13.92
C GLY A 93 -8.54 -10.89 14.80
N LEU A 94 -9.60 -11.45 14.22
CA LEU A 94 -10.72 -12.04 14.96
C LEU A 94 -10.93 -13.48 14.48
N ASP A 95 -10.77 -14.46 15.36
CA ASP A 95 -11.09 -15.85 15.03
C ASP A 95 -12.56 -16.15 15.31
N ALA A 96 -13.35 -16.33 14.24
CA ALA A 96 -14.79 -16.55 14.30
C ALA A 96 -15.19 -18.01 14.00
N ARG A 97 -14.23 -18.92 13.84
CA ARG A 97 -14.44 -20.30 13.33
C ARG A 97 -15.07 -21.25 14.35
N SER A 98 -15.03 -20.92 15.64
CA SER A 98 -15.57 -21.75 16.72
C SER A 98 -16.93 -21.29 17.28
N ALA A 99 -17.56 -20.27 16.67
CA ALA A 99 -18.82 -19.71 17.15
C ALA A 99 -20.06 -20.42 16.58
N ASN A 100 -20.88 -21.05 17.43
CA ASN A 100 -22.14 -21.69 17.02
C ASN A 100 -23.35 -20.92 17.56
N GLU A 101 -24.43 -20.79 16.79
CA GLU A 101 -25.62 -19.99 17.09
C GLU A 101 -26.27 -20.32 18.45
N ALA A 102 -26.32 -21.60 18.81
CA ALA A 102 -26.85 -22.06 20.10
C ALA A 102 -25.89 -21.84 21.28
N SER A 103 -24.68 -21.33 21.03
CA SER A 103 -23.62 -21.24 22.03
C SER A 103 -23.36 -19.80 22.48
N ARG A 104 -22.87 -19.65 23.72
CA ARG A 104 -22.47 -18.35 24.27
C ARG A 104 -21.40 -17.65 23.42
N SER A 105 -20.62 -18.40 22.62
CA SER A 105 -19.60 -17.83 21.74
C SER A 105 -20.20 -17.07 20.56
N TRP A 106 -21.39 -17.44 20.03
CA TRP A 106 -22.06 -16.68 18.98
C TRP A 106 -22.56 -15.32 19.47
N ALA A 107 -23.27 -15.28 20.60
CA ALA A 107 -23.72 -14.03 21.19
C ALA A 107 -22.55 -13.08 21.49
N ASN A 108 -21.42 -13.63 21.95
CA ASN A 108 -20.21 -12.83 22.16
C ASN A 108 -19.63 -12.33 20.82
N LEU A 109 -19.53 -13.20 19.82
CA LEU A 109 -19.03 -12.84 18.49
C LEU A 109 -19.87 -11.73 17.86
N THR A 110 -21.20 -11.81 17.92
CA THR A 110 -22.08 -10.77 17.37
C THR A 110 -21.94 -9.44 18.11
N ASN A 111 -21.71 -9.45 19.43
CA ASN A 111 -21.45 -8.22 20.18
C ASN A 111 -20.14 -7.56 19.74
N ILE A 112 -19.07 -8.36 19.58
CA ILE A 112 -17.76 -7.87 19.10
C ILE A 112 -17.88 -7.30 17.68
N LEU A 113 -18.56 -8.03 16.79
CA LEU A 113 -18.79 -7.59 15.41
C LEU A 113 -19.71 -6.37 15.34
N ALA A 114 -20.63 -6.18 16.29
CA ALA A 114 -21.52 -5.02 16.33
C ALA A 114 -20.81 -3.71 16.68
N GLU A 115 -19.69 -3.79 17.41
CA GLU A 115 -18.81 -2.66 17.70
C GLU A 115 -17.93 -2.34 16.49
N ASP A 116 -17.23 -3.36 15.99
CA ASP A 116 -16.22 -3.20 14.95
C ASP A 116 -16.38 -4.26 13.85
N ALA A 117 -16.74 -3.80 12.64
CA ALA A 117 -16.81 -4.65 11.46
C ALA A 117 -15.41 -5.08 10.97
N PRO A 118 -15.27 -6.31 10.43
CA PRO A 118 -14.09 -6.69 9.68
C PRO A 118 -13.95 -5.86 8.41
N ASP A 119 -12.72 -5.58 8.00
CA ASP A 119 -12.42 -5.01 6.69
C ASP A 119 -12.39 -6.06 5.59
N ILE A 120 -12.00 -7.28 5.97
CA ILE A 120 -11.87 -8.44 5.10
C ILE A 120 -12.04 -9.72 5.91
N CYS A 121 -12.59 -10.75 5.27
CA CYS A 121 -12.71 -12.08 5.84
C CYS A 121 -11.83 -13.07 5.08
N LEU A 122 -11.14 -13.95 5.80
CA LEU A 122 -10.38 -15.07 5.27
C LEU A 122 -11.09 -16.39 5.58
N PHE A 123 -11.52 -17.12 4.56
CA PHE A 123 -12.08 -18.46 4.71
C PHE A 123 -10.95 -19.49 4.62
N LEU A 124 -10.56 -20.07 5.74
CA LEU A 124 -9.42 -20.97 5.85
C LEU A 124 -9.82 -22.43 5.71
N VAL A 125 -9.08 -23.16 4.90
CA VAL A 125 -9.26 -24.60 4.66
C VAL A 125 -7.90 -25.30 4.72
N ASP A 126 -7.85 -26.43 5.41
CA ASP A 126 -6.73 -27.36 5.35
C ASP A 126 -6.92 -28.30 4.16
N GLY A 127 -6.09 -28.13 3.12
CA GLY A 127 -6.14 -28.92 1.90
C GLY A 127 -5.70 -30.37 2.05
N THR A 128 -5.22 -30.79 3.22
CA THR A 128 -4.93 -32.19 3.53
C THR A 128 -6.13 -32.96 4.07
N THR A 129 -7.18 -32.24 4.47
CA THR A 129 -8.38 -32.82 5.05
C THR A 129 -9.48 -32.98 4.00
N HIS A 130 -10.27 -34.04 4.11
CA HIS A 130 -11.47 -34.28 3.29
C HIS A 130 -12.75 -34.01 4.07
N GLU A 131 -12.69 -33.14 5.09
CA GLU A 131 -13.85 -32.82 5.91
C GLU A 131 -14.89 -32.01 5.13
N ASP A 132 -16.16 -32.21 5.46
CA ASP A 132 -17.24 -31.44 4.85
C ASP A 132 -17.19 -29.98 5.32
N LEU A 133 -17.04 -29.05 4.36
CA LEU A 133 -17.05 -27.62 4.61
C LEU A 133 -18.46 -27.05 4.85
N GLY A 134 -19.52 -27.87 4.85
CA GLY A 134 -20.90 -27.40 4.97
C GLY A 134 -21.14 -26.54 6.22
N SER A 135 -20.74 -27.05 7.39
CA SER A 135 -20.87 -26.32 8.67
C SER A 135 -20.05 -25.02 8.69
N ALA A 136 -18.83 -25.06 8.15
CA ALA A 136 -17.95 -23.90 8.05
C ALA A 136 -18.51 -22.83 7.10
N CYS A 137 -19.08 -23.24 5.98
CA CYS A 137 -19.76 -22.37 5.03
C CYS A 137 -21.00 -21.73 5.65
N ASP A 138 -21.85 -22.51 6.34
CA ASP A 138 -23.04 -22.00 7.02
C ASP A 138 -22.69 -20.96 8.09
N GLN A 139 -21.66 -21.24 8.88
CA GLN A 139 -21.16 -20.29 9.88
C GLN A 139 -20.62 -19.00 9.23
N ALA A 140 -19.83 -19.12 8.16
CA ALA A 140 -19.32 -17.97 7.44
C ALA A 140 -20.44 -17.11 6.85
N SER A 141 -21.49 -17.75 6.29
CA SER A 141 -22.69 -17.06 5.78
C SER A 141 -23.35 -16.24 6.88
N ARG A 142 -23.57 -16.83 8.06
CA ARG A 142 -24.18 -16.12 9.20
C ARG A 142 -23.38 -14.90 9.62
N VAL A 143 -22.05 -15.02 9.72
CA VAL A 143 -21.19 -13.89 10.09
C VAL A 143 -21.28 -12.76 9.06
N LEU A 144 -21.19 -13.09 7.77
CA LEU A 144 -21.22 -12.10 6.69
C LEU A 144 -22.60 -11.43 6.58
N GLU A 145 -23.69 -12.20 6.71
CA GLU A 145 -25.05 -11.68 6.72
C GLU A 145 -25.29 -10.73 7.90
N PHE A 146 -24.83 -11.10 9.10
CA PHE A 146 -24.90 -10.23 10.28
C PHE A 146 -24.19 -8.89 10.05
N VAL A 147 -22.95 -8.95 9.56
CA VAL A 147 -22.15 -7.73 9.30
C VAL A 147 -22.80 -6.89 8.19
N GLN A 148 -23.27 -7.52 7.11
CA GLN A 148 -23.94 -6.81 6.02
C GLN A 148 -25.21 -6.10 6.50
N GLN A 149 -26.06 -6.78 7.28
CA GLN A 149 -27.28 -6.18 7.84
C GLN A 149 -26.99 -5.03 8.81
N ARG A 150 -25.92 -5.16 9.61
CA ARG A 150 -25.59 -4.19 10.65
C ARG A 150 -24.91 -2.92 10.13
N PHE A 151 -24.06 -3.04 9.11
CA PHE A 151 -23.21 -1.95 8.61
C PHE A 151 -23.54 -1.52 7.18
N ASP A 152 -24.49 -2.19 6.50
CA ASP A 152 -24.85 -1.97 5.10
C ASP A 152 -23.62 -1.98 4.17
N ARG A 153 -22.68 -2.89 4.45
CA ARG A 153 -21.40 -2.98 3.75
C ARG A 153 -21.09 -4.41 3.35
N LYS A 154 -20.74 -4.59 2.07
CA LYS A 154 -20.18 -5.84 1.57
C LYS A 154 -18.73 -5.97 2.03
N ILE A 155 -18.45 -7.02 2.80
CA ILE A 155 -17.09 -7.37 3.22
C ILE A 155 -16.47 -8.35 2.23
N PRO A 156 -15.27 -8.10 1.68
CA PRO A 156 -14.60 -9.06 0.80
C PRO A 156 -14.26 -10.35 1.54
N LEU A 157 -14.51 -11.49 0.88
CA LEU A 157 -14.17 -12.82 1.37
C LEU A 157 -13.14 -13.47 0.44
N ILE A 158 -11.95 -13.75 0.96
CA ILE A 158 -10.91 -14.51 0.23
C ILE A 158 -10.83 -15.89 0.86
N ALA A 159 -10.88 -16.94 0.05
CA ALA A 159 -10.67 -18.30 0.54
C ALA A 159 -9.21 -18.71 0.38
N VAL A 160 -8.65 -19.29 1.43
CA VAL A 160 -7.26 -19.75 1.47
C VAL A 160 -7.27 -21.22 1.80
N ILE A 161 -6.78 -22.04 0.87
CA ILE A 161 -6.58 -23.47 1.06
C ILE A 161 -5.08 -23.74 1.19
N ASP A 162 -4.67 -24.25 2.34
CA ASP A 162 -3.25 -24.49 2.65
C ASP A 162 -2.88 -25.94 2.36
N PHE A 163 -1.80 -26.13 1.62
CA PHE A 163 -1.26 -27.44 1.25
C PHE A 163 0.21 -27.56 1.67
N PRO A 164 0.67 -28.76 2.04
CA PRO A 164 2.09 -29.05 2.16
C PRO A 164 2.81 -28.78 0.83
N ASP A 165 4.04 -28.27 0.90
CA ASP A 165 4.84 -27.87 -0.27
C ASP A 165 5.01 -28.99 -1.32
N LEU A 166 5.12 -30.24 -0.87
CA LEU A 166 5.33 -31.42 -1.71
C LEU A 166 4.04 -31.96 -2.35
N THR A 167 2.89 -31.31 -2.15
CA THR A 167 1.62 -31.74 -2.74
C THR A 167 1.67 -31.58 -4.27
N PRO A 168 1.28 -32.60 -5.06
CA PRO A 168 1.21 -32.51 -6.51
C PRO A 168 0.35 -31.33 -7.00
N ALA A 169 0.85 -30.62 -8.01
CA ALA A 169 0.21 -29.39 -8.51
C ALA A 169 -1.24 -29.61 -8.98
N GLU A 170 -1.54 -30.78 -9.55
CA GLU A 170 -2.90 -31.14 -9.98
C GLU A 170 -3.87 -31.23 -8.79
N ILE A 171 -3.44 -31.81 -7.66
CA ILE A 171 -4.26 -31.90 -6.44
C ILE A 171 -4.49 -30.50 -5.87
N VAL A 172 -3.45 -29.67 -5.83
CA VAL A 172 -3.53 -28.29 -5.35
C VAL A 172 -4.52 -27.48 -6.20
N GLU A 173 -4.42 -27.57 -7.52
CA GLU A 173 -5.28 -26.80 -8.42
C GLU A 173 -6.73 -27.30 -8.42
N ASN A 174 -6.94 -28.63 -8.35
CA ASN A 174 -8.27 -29.22 -8.22
C ASN A 174 -8.95 -28.77 -6.92
N GLY A 175 -8.26 -28.85 -5.78
CA GLY A 175 -8.81 -28.40 -4.49
C GLY A 175 -9.12 -26.90 -4.48
N ARG A 176 -8.25 -26.07 -5.09
CA ARG A 176 -8.51 -24.64 -5.27
C ARG A 176 -9.74 -24.38 -6.13
N ALA A 177 -9.89 -25.10 -7.24
CA ALA A 177 -11.00 -24.94 -8.18
C ALA A 177 -12.33 -25.40 -7.56
N GLU A 178 -12.33 -26.52 -6.84
CA GLU A 178 -13.49 -27.02 -6.11
C GLU A 178 -13.96 -26.02 -5.04
N LEU A 179 -13.03 -25.48 -4.23
CA LEU A 179 -13.34 -24.47 -3.24
C LEU A 179 -13.88 -23.18 -3.87
N GLN A 180 -13.26 -22.73 -4.98
CA GLN A 180 -13.75 -21.59 -5.76
C GLN A 180 -15.20 -21.81 -6.20
N GLU A 181 -15.49 -22.97 -6.79
CA GLU A 181 -16.81 -23.28 -7.31
C GLU A 181 -17.85 -23.36 -6.19
N ARG A 182 -17.53 -24.05 -5.10
CA ARG A 182 -18.41 -24.20 -3.93
C ARG A 182 -18.82 -22.85 -3.35
N LEU A 183 -17.86 -21.98 -3.06
CA LEU A 183 -18.12 -20.66 -2.48
C LEU A 183 -18.83 -19.71 -3.44
N THR A 184 -18.58 -19.85 -4.75
CA THR A 184 -19.29 -19.05 -5.77
C THR A 184 -20.75 -19.45 -5.89
N ARG A 185 -21.07 -20.76 -5.80
CA ARG A 185 -22.45 -21.28 -5.92
C ARG A 185 -23.33 -20.94 -4.72
N GLN A 186 -22.75 -20.78 -3.53
CA GLN A 186 -23.50 -20.43 -2.32
C GLN A 186 -23.82 -18.95 -2.31
N SER A 187 -25.08 -18.57 -2.57
CA SER A 187 -25.49 -17.18 -2.81
C SER A 187 -25.04 -16.18 -1.74
N SER A 188 -25.17 -16.53 -0.45
CA SER A 188 -24.75 -15.67 0.67
C SER A 188 -23.24 -15.47 0.74
N LEU A 189 -22.43 -16.49 0.42
CA LEU A 189 -20.96 -16.35 0.37
C LEU A 189 -20.49 -15.73 -0.93
N GLY A 190 -21.04 -16.16 -2.06
CA GLY A 190 -20.73 -15.70 -3.40
C GLY A 190 -20.94 -14.20 -3.57
N ALA A 191 -21.91 -13.62 -2.85
CA ALA A 191 -22.10 -12.18 -2.79
C ALA A 191 -20.88 -11.43 -2.20
N HIS A 192 -20.07 -12.06 -1.36
CA HIS A 192 -18.87 -11.51 -0.71
C HIS A 192 -17.55 -12.02 -1.33
N PHE A 193 -17.62 -13.17 -1.98
CA PHE A 193 -16.47 -13.94 -2.42
C PHE A 193 -15.68 -13.24 -3.54
N VAL A 194 -14.38 -13.13 -3.32
CA VAL A 194 -13.41 -12.56 -4.26
C VAL A 194 -12.77 -13.68 -5.08
N ARG A 195 -12.08 -14.61 -4.41
CA ARG A 195 -11.33 -15.71 -5.02
C ARG A 195 -10.84 -16.72 -3.98
N ALA A 196 -10.65 -17.97 -4.41
CA ALA A 196 -9.87 -18.98 -3.70
C ALA A 196 -8.41 -19.00 -4.18
N ILE A 197 -7.48 -19.01 -3.23
CA ILE A 197 -6.05 -19.15 -3.47
C ILE A 197 -5.50 -20.35 -2.71
N ALA A 198 -4.71 -21.17 -3.41
CA ALA A 198 -3.95 -22.23 -2.78
C ALA A 198 -2.57 -21.72 -2.38
N VAL A 199 -2.17 -22.02 -1.15
CA VAL A 199 -0.89 -21.59 -0.59
C VAL A 199 -0.15 -22.77 0.03
N SER A 200 1.13 -22.55 0.30
CA SER A 200 1.85 -23.33 1.32
C SER A 200 2.36 -22.35 2.37
N SER A 201 1.87 -22.47 3.59
CA SER A 201 2.22 -21.56 4.69
C SER A 201 3.41 -22.02 5.54
N PHE A 202 3.94 -23.23 5.29
CA PHE A 202 5.01 -23.76 6.13
C PHE A 202 6.26 -22.88 6.06
N VAL A 203 6.70 -22.44 7.24
CA VAL A 203 7.82 -21.52 7.41
C VAL A 203 8.68 -21.97 8.58
N ARG A 204 10.00 -21.83 8.43
CA ARG A 204 10.95 -21.98 9.52
C ARG A 204 11.67 -20.66 9.79
N PHE A 205 11.71 -20.31 11.06
CA PHE A 205 12.45 -19.15 11.55
C PHE A 205 13.78 -19.59 12.14
N ARG A 206 14.79 -18.75 11.95
CA ARG A 206 16.06 -18.83 12.67
C ARG A 206 15.84 -18.42 14.14
N GLN A 207 16.86 -18.66 14.98
CA GLN A 207 16.83 -18.26 16.40
C GLN A 207 16.65 -16.76 16.62
N ASP A 208 17.00 -15.93 15.64
CA ASP A 208 16.82 -14.47 15.68
C ASP A 208 15.42 -14.01 15.22
N GLY A 209 14.50 -14.94 14.93
CA GLY A 209 13.15 -14.67 14.46
C GLY A 209 13.05 -14.30 12.97
N THR A 210 14.16 -14.33 12.23
CA THR A 210 14.17 -14.10 10.78
C THR A 210 13.85 -15.38 10.01
N LEU A 211 13.31 -15.23 8.79
CA LEU A 211 13.11 -16.36 7.89
C LEU A 211 14.42 -17.07 7.57
N ASP A 212 14.39 -18.39 7.57
CA ASP A 212 15.45 -19.22 7.02
C ASP A 212 15.28 -19.36 5.49
N PRO A 213 16.08 -18.64 4.66
CA PRO A 213 15.92 -18.61 3.21
C PRO A 213 16.26 -19.96 2.56
N ASP A 214 17.11 -20.78 3.20
CA ASP A 214 17.49 -22.09 2.68
C ASP A 214 16.36 -23.12 2.89
N ARG A 215 15.31 -22.75 3.64
CA ARG A 215 14.17 -23.60 4.01
C ARG A 215 12.83 -22.89 3.84
N ASP A 216 12.77 -21.87 2.99
CA ASP A 216 11.52 -21.16 2.66
C ASP A 216 10.72 -21.98 1.64
N GLN A 217 9.73 -22.73 2.15
CA GLN A 217 8.85 -23.59 1.36
C GLN A 217 7.53 -22.90 0.98
N ARG A 218 7.44 -21.58 1.19
CA ARG A 218 6.20 -20.85 0.94
C ARG A 218 5.88 -20.79 -0.56
N LYS A 219 4.64 -21.12 -0.89
CA LYS A 219 4.09 -20.98 -2.24
C LYS A 219 2.89 -20.03 -2.23
N ASN A 220 2.82 -19.15 -3.22
CA ASN A 220 1.73 -18.19 -3.46
C ASN A 220 1.40 -17.20 -2.30
N ILE A 221 2.19 -17.17 -1.22
CA ILE A 221 1.99 -16.25 -0.10
C ILE A 221 2.09 -14.78 -0.53
N ARG A 222 2.96 -14.46 -1.49
CA ARG A 222 3.06 -13.10 -2.06
C ARG A 222 1.81 -12.70 -2.82
N ASP A 223 1.20 -13.64 -3.54
CA ASP A 223 -0.03 -13.39 -4.29
C ASP A 223 -1.21 -13.20 -3.33
N LEU A 224 -1.27 -13.99 -2.24
CA LEU A 224 -2.24 -13.78 -1.16
C LEU A 224 -2.05 -12.40 -0.50
N ALA A 225 -0.82 -12.04 -0.15
CA ALA A 225 -0.50 -10.72 0.43
C ALA A 225 -0.95 -9.57 -0.50
N ASN A 226 -0.64 -9.68 -1.80
CA ASN A 226 -1.03 -8.70 -2.79
C ASN A 226 -2.55 -8.60 -2.95
N LEU A 227 -3.26 -9.73 -2.93
CA LEU A 227 -4.72 -9.77 -2.99
C LEU A 227 -5.35 -9.15 -1.73
N LEU A 228 -4.92 -9.59 -0.55
CA LEU A 228 -5.33 -9.05 0.75
C LEU A 228 -5.19 -7.53 0.78
N ALA A 229 -4.00 -7.03 0.47
CA ALA A 229 -3.71 -5.61 0.58
C ALA A 229 -4.51 -4.76 -0.42
N ARG A 230 -4.92 -5.30 -1.57
CA ARG A 230 -5.75 -4.60 -2.57
C ARG A 230 -7.22 -4.55 -2.20
N GLU A 231 -7.75 -5.61 -1.60
CA GLU A 231 -9.16 -5.70 -1.21
C GLU A 231 -9.47 -4.94 0.09
N LEU A 232 -8.45 -4.57 0.86
CA LEU A 232 -8.61 -3.72 2.04
C LEU A 232 -9.05 -2.29 1.68
N PRO A 233 -9.82 -1.62 2.56
CA PRO A 233 -10.20 -0.22 2.38
C PRO A 233 -8.98 0.71 2.44
N GLU A 234 -9.06 1.86 1.76
CA GLU A 234 -7.93 2.78 1.52
C GLU A 234 -7.18 3.20 2.79
N ASP A 235 -7.91 3.35 3.90
CA ASP A 235 -7.39 3.74 5.23
C ASP A 235 -6.55 2.63 5.91
N ALA A 236 -6.77 1.37 5.53
CA ALA A 236 -6.00 0.20 5.99
C ALA A 236 -4.90 -0.24 5.01
N GLN A 237 -4.99 0.16 3.73
CA GLN A 237 -4.05 -0.27 2.68
C GLN A 237 -2.59 0.11 2.96
N VAL A 238 -2.35 1.28 3.57
CA VAL A 238 -0.97 1.73 3.82
C VAL A 238 -0.29 0.85 4.88
N ASP A 239 -0.96 0.56 6.00
CA ASP A 239 -0.37 -0.34 7.01
C ASP A 239 -0.26 -1.76 6.48
N ALA A 240 -1.26 -2.26 5.75
CA ALA A 240 -1.19 -3.56 5.12
C ALA A 240 -0.02 -3.66 4.11
N ALA A 241 0.21 -2.64 3.29
CA ALA A 241 1.30 -2.63 2.32
C ALA A 241 2.68 -2.64 2.99
N ARG A 242 2.80 -2.00 4.15
CA ARG A 242 4.03 -1.94 4.96
C ARG A 242 4.27 -3.28 5.68
N LEU A 243 3.21 -3.82 6.25
CA LEU A 243 3.20 -5.06 7.01
C LEU A 243 3.50 -6.27 6.12
N PHE A 244 2.75 -6.43 5.03
CA PHE A 244 2.90 -7.57 4.11
C PHE A 244 4.03 -7.38 3.08
N GLY A 245 4.58 -6.16 2.95
CA GLY A 245 5.67 -5.89 2.01
C GLY A 245 5.29 -5.99 0.53
N THR A 246 4.02 -5.72 0.20
CA THR A 246 3.45 -5.83 -1.16
C THR A 246 3.98 -4.72 -2.07
N ARG A 247 5.11 -4.97 -2.75
CA ARG A 247 5.79 -3.97 -3.58
C ARG A 247 4.88 -3.38 -4.66
N GLU A 248 3.96 -4.15 -5.20
CA GLU A 248 3.02 -3.70 -6.22
C GLU A 248 2.11 -2.59 -5.67
N LEU A 249 1.49 -2.81 -4.50
CA LEU A 249 0.66 -1.81 -3.85
C LEU A 249 1.48 -0.62 -3.33
N GLN A 250 2.68 -0.88 -2.79
CA GLN A 250 3.59 0.20 -2.37
C GLN A 250 3.93 1.14 -3.54
N ARG A 251 4.22 0.60 -4.72
CA ARG A 251 4.46 1.39 -5.94
C ARG A 251 3.22 2.15 -6.37
N GLU A 252 2.04 1.54 -6.27
CA GLU A 252 0.77 2.18 -6.63
C GLU A 252 0.49 3.38 -5.72
N LEU A 253 0.56 3.20 -4.40
CA LEU A 253 0.38 4.26 -3.40
C LEU A 253 1.43 5.38 -3.57
N ALA A 254 2.70 5.02 -3.76
CA ALA A 254 3.77 5.99 -4.03
C ALA A 254 3.53 6.76 -5.34
N SER A 255 3.01 6.10 -6.38
CA SER A 255 2.69 6.75 -7.65
C SER A 255 1.49 7.69 -7.53
N ARG A 256 0.45 7.33 -6.77
CA ARG A 256 -0.70 8.22 -6.49
C ARG A 256 -0.22 9.48 -5.78
N LEU A 257 0.54 9.31 -4.68
CA LEU A 257 1.13 10.41 -3.93
C LEU A 257 2.02 11.31 -4.81
N THR A 258 2.89 10.71 -5.64
CA THR A 258 3.77 11.44 -6.56
C THR A 258 2.97 12.25 -7.57
N ARG A 259 1.91 11.69 -8.17
CA ARG A 259 1.08 12.37 -9.17
C ARG A 259 0.35 13.58 -8.56
N SER A 260 -0.28 13.42 -7.38
CA SER A 260 -0.97 14.52 -6.72
C SER A 260 -0.04 15.67 -6.36
N VAL A 261 1.12 15.37 -5.77
CA VAL A 261 2.10 16.43 -5.43
C VAL A 261 2.71 17.07 -6.68
N SER A 262 2.86 16.31 -7.77
CA SER A 262 3.29 16.86 -9.06
C SER A 262 2.22 17.75 -9.68
N ALA A 263 0.94 17.41 -9.56
CA ALA A 263 -0.19 18.23 -10.03
C ALA A 263 -0.28 19.54 -9.24
N ILE A 264 -0.15 19.49 -7.91
CA ILE A 264 -0.03 20.69 -7.05
C ILE A 264 1.16 21.54 -7.50
N SER A 265 2.31 20.91 -7.74
CA SER A 265 3.51 21.62 -8.21
C SER A 265 3.29 22.29 -9.57
N ALA A 266 2.54 21.65 -10.47
CA ALA A 266 2.16 22.20 -11.76
C ALA A 266 1.29 23.45 -11.58
N ALA A 267 0.27 23.37 -10.72
CA ALA A 267 -0.66 24.46 -10.46
C ALA A 267 0.03 25.67 -9.85
N ILE A 268 0.88 25.46 -8.84
CA ILE A 268 1.69 26.52 -8.22
C ILE A 268 2.66 27.11 -9.26
N GLY A 269 3.39 26.26 -9.97
CA GLY A 269 4.35 26.70 -10.99
C GLY A 269 3.70 27.39 -12.18
N ALA A 270 2.41 27.17 -12.44
CA ALA A 270 1.67 27.79 -13.52
C ALA A 270 1.17 29.21 -13.19
N GLN A 271 1.30 29.65 -11.94
CA GLN A 271 0.93 31.02 -11.57
C GLN A 271 2.16 31.92 -11.43
N PRO A 272 2.04 33.21 -11.81
CA PRO A 272 3.09 34.20 -11.64
C PRO A 272 3.11 34.71 -10.19
N ILE A 273 3.30 33.81 -9.23
CA ILE A 273 3.35 34.16 -7.80
C ILE A 273 4.82 34.44 -7.40
N PRO A 274 5.12 35.53 -6.67
CA PRO A 274 6.47 35.85 -6.19
C PRO A 274 7.07 34.71 -5.35
N LEU A 275 8.40 34.72 -5.15
CA LEU A 275 9.22 33.71 -4.45
C LEU A 275 8.75 33.18 -3.06
N ALA A 276 7.60 33.61 -2.54
CA ALA A 276 6.96 33.10 -1.33
C ALA A 276 6.41 31.66 -1.46
N ASP A 277 6.32 31.08 -2.66
CA ASP A 277 5.82 29.71 -2.90
C ASP A 277 6.87 28.60 -2.75
N PHE A 278 8.16 28.96 -2.65
CA PHE A 278 9.27 28.01 -2.49
C PHE A 278 9.19 27.15 -1.21
N PRO A 279 8.81 27.70 -0.03
CA PRO A 279 8.66 26.92 1.19
C PRO A 279 7.54 25.88 1.10
N ILE A 280 6.43 26.20 0.41
CA ILE A 280 5.27 25.31 0.28
C ILE A 280 5.61 24.14 -0.64
N LEU A 281 6.15 24.42 -1.83
CA LEU A 281 6.59 23.39 -2.77
C LEU A 281 7.65 22.46 -2.15
N THR A 282 8.61 23.05 -1.44
CA THR A 282 9.64 22.27 -0.74
C THR A 282 9.01 21.39 0.33
N ALA A 283 8.13 21.94 1.18
CA ALA A 283 7.44 21.17 2.20
C ALA A 283 6.62 20.00 1.62
N LEU A 284 5.93 20.23 0.49
CA LEU A 284 5.18 19.19 -0.22
C LEU A 284 6.08 18.08 -0.77
N GLN A 285 7.22 18.44 -1.39
CA GLN A 285 8.20 17.46 -1.88
C GLN A 285 8.81 16.65 -0.73
N PHE A 286 9.07 17.29 0.42
CA PHE A 286 9.51 16.61 1.64
C PHE A 286 8.47 15.62 2.17
N ALA A 287 7.22 16.06 2.29
CA ALA A 287 6.11 15.22 2.74
C ALA A 287 5.90 14.03 1.78
N MET A 288 6.00 14.25 0.47
CA MET A 288 5.95 13.20 -0.54
C MET A 288 7.05 12.15 -0.31
N VAL A 289 8.31 12.58 -0.15
CA VAL A 289 9.44 11.66 0.09
C VAL A 289 9.28 10.90 1.41
N ALA A 290 8.88 11.59 2.47
CA ALA A 290 8.60 10.96 3.76
C ALA A 290 7.47 9.92 3.65
N GLY A 291 6.42 10.21 2.89
CA GLY A 291 5.33 9.27 2.62
C GLY A 291 5.76 8.04 1.85
N ILE A 292 6.54 8.22 0.78
CA ILE A 292 7.08 7.10 0.01
C ILE A 292 7.99 6.23 0.88
N MET A 293 8.82 6.86 1.74
CA MET A 293 9.62 6.14 2.73
C MET A 293 8.75 5.35 3.70
N HIS A 294 7.68 5.94 4.24
CA HIS A 294 6.74 5.27 5.14
C HIS A 294 6.09 4.06 4.47
N ILE A 295 5.55 4.25 3.27
CA ILE A 295 4.90 3.22 2.45
C ILE A 295 5.85 2.03 2.20
N SER A 296 7.17 2.27 2.08
CA SER A 296 8.15 1.20 1.91
C SER A 296 8.36 0.30 3.15
N GLY A 297 7.69 0.59 4.26
CA GLY A 297 7.85 -0.12 5.54
C GLY A 297 9.04 0.37 6.37
N ARG A 298 9.67 1.48 5.96
CA ARG A 298 10.65 2.18 6.82
C ARG A 298 9.92 3.09 7.78
N GLU A 299 10.52 3.34 8.93
CA GLU A 299 10.00 4.36 9.85
C GLU A 299 10.06 5.74 9.19
N LEU A 300 8.99 6.50 9.35
CA LEU A 300 8.97 7.90 8.97
C LEU A 300 10.14 8.63 9.63
N ASN A 301 10.98 9.26 8.81
CA ASN A 301 12.09 10.04 9.31
C ASN A 301 12.35 11.22 8.36
N LEU A 302 11.97 12.42 8.82
CA LEU A 302 12.15 13.67 8.07
C LEU A 302 13.62 13.99 7.82
N ARG A 303 14.51 13.63 8.75
CA ARG A 303 15.95 13.80 8.57
C ARG A 303 16.48 12.90 7.47
N ALA A 304 16.06 11.62 7.43
CA ALA A 304 16.43 10.72 6.35
C ALA A 304 15.86 11.18 5.00
N ALA A 305 14.65 11.76 4.98
CA ALA A 305 14.09 12.38 3.77
C ALA A 305 14.91 13.60 3.33
N ALA A 306 15.35 14.44 4.27
CA ALA A 306 16.25 15.58 4.02
C ALA A 306 17.60 15.12 3.46
N GLU A 307 18.19 14.09 4.05
CA GLU A 307 19.47 13.50 3.63
C GLU A 307 19.36 12.92 2.22
N PHE A 308 18.26 12.22 1.90
CA PHE A 308 17.99 11.74 0.56
C PHE A 308 17.89 12.88 -0.46
N LEU A 309 17.10 13.92 -0.16
CA LEU A 309 16.95 15.09 -1.04
C LEU A 309 18.28 15.86 -1.20
N GLY A 310 19.01 16.08 -0.11
CA GLY A 310 20.35 16.66 -0.13
C GLY A 310 21.31 15.84 -0.98
N ALA A 311 21.25 14.51 -0.88
CA ALA A 311 22.04 13.63 -1.72
C ALA A 311 21.60 13.66 -3.20
N LEU A 312 20.37 14.03 -3.54
CA LEU A 312 19.99 14.32 -4.93
C LEU A 312 20.46 15.70 -5.43
N GLY A 313 21.20 16.45 -4.61
CA GLY A 313 21.69 17.79 -4.95
C GLY A 313 20.68 18.90 -4.63
N MET A 314 19.59 18.58 -3.94
CA MET A 314 18.69 19.58 -3.37
C MET A 314 19.30 20.05 -2.05
N ASN A 315 20.35 20.87 -2.12
CA ASN A 315 21.04 21.39 -0.93
C ASN A 315 20.11 22.34 -0.16
N ILE A 316 19.40 21.84 0.85
CA ILE A 316 18.54 22.65 1.74
C ILE A 316 19.36 23.54 2.69
N GLY A 317 20.65 23.22 2.89
CA GLY A 317 21.57 23.98 3.74
C GLY A 317 22.41 25.02 3.00
N ALA A 318 21.82 26.18 2.71
CA ALA A 318 22.46 27.51 2.63
C ALA A 318 21.53 28.43 1.84
N GLY A 319 20.92 29.42 2.51
CA GLY A 319 20.06 30.45 1.90
C GLY A 319 20.71 31.32 0.81
N MET A 320 21.93 31.01 0.37
CA MET A 320 22.69 31.75 -0.65
C MET A 320 22.64 31.12 -2.05
N VAL A 321 22.46 29.81 -2.20
CA VAL A 321 22.46 29.17 -3.54
C VAL A 321 21.11 29.33 -4.26
N PHE A 322 20.00 29.34 -3.51
CA PHE A 322 18.65 29.43 -4.08
C PHE A 322 18.32 30.81 -4.67
N ARG A 323 18.87 31.88 -4.10
CA ARG A 323 18.68 33.25 -4.60
C ARG A 323 19.25 33.44 -6.00
N GLU A 324 20.41 32.86 -6.26
CA GLU A 324 21.09 32.92 -7.56
C GLU A 324 20.46 31.96 -8.59
N GLY A 325 20.04 30.76 -8.17
CA GLY A 325 19.30 29.83 -9.02
C GLY A 325 17.93 30.35 -9.47
N ALA A 326 17.19 31.00 -8.58
CA ALA A 326 15.91 31.64 -8.91
C ALA A 326 16.10 32.86 -9.82
N ARG A 327 17.15 33.67 -9.62
CA ARG A 327 17.52 34.76 -10.55
C ARG A 327 17.89 34.24 -11.93
N ALA A 328 18.58 33.11 -12.01
CA ALA A 328 18.93 32.47 -13.29
C ALA A 328 17.70 31.91 -14.01
N ALA A 329 16.74 31.33 -13.28
CA ALA A 329 15.48 30.85 -13.84
C ALA A 329 14.60 32.01 -14.37
N VAL A 330 14.54 33.12 -13.65
CA VAL A 330 13.81 34.34 -14.06
C VAL A 330 14.46 35.00 -15.28
N LYS A 331 15.80 34.94 -15.41
CA LYS A 331 16.53 35.50 -16.56
C LYS A 331 16.42 34.65 -17.84
N LEU A 332 16.02 33.39 -17.74
CA LEU A 332 16.04 32.46 -18.88
C LEU A 332 14.81 32.58 -19.81
N LEU A 333 13.69 33.19 -19.40
CA LEU A 333 12.48 33.26 -20.23
C LEU A 333 11.63 34.52 -19.98
N PRO A 334 11.93 35.67 -20.63
CA PRO A 334 11.03 36.80 -20.67
C PRO A 334 9.87 36.54 -21.65
N GLY A 335 8.62 36.61 -21.17
CA GLY A 335 7.42 36.73 -22.02
C GLY A 335 6.61 35.45 -22.31
N TRP A 336 7.06 34.26 -21.90
CA TRP A 336 6.36 32.97 -22.17
C TRP A 336 6.26 32.06 -20.92
N GLY A 337 6.20 32.66 -19.74
CA GLY A 337 6.59 32.03 -18.48
C GLY A 337 5.65 30.96 -17.91
N ASN A 338 4.34 31.20 -17.86
CA ASN A 338 3.45 30.51 -16.90
C ASN A 338 3.15 29.03 -17.25
N ALA A 339 2.87 28.68 -18.51
CA ALA A 339 2.56 27.28 -18.84
C ALA A 339 3.80 26.37 -18.81
N ILE A 340 4.97 26.90 -19.20
CA ILE A 340 6.24 26.16 -19.23
C ILE A 340 6.80 25.98 -17.81
N SER A 341 6.63 26.98 -16.92
CA SER A 341 7.05 26.89 -15.52
C SER A 341 6.27 25.84 -14.74
N GLY A 342 4.96 25.72 -14.96
CA GLY A 342 4.12 24.66 -14.38
C GLY A 342 4.58 23.26 -14.81
N GLY A 343 4.79 23.05 -16.11
CA GLY A 343 5.26 21.75 -16.64
C GLY A 343 6.66 21.36 -16.15
N VAL A 344 7.58 22.32 -16.00
CA VAL A 344 8.91 22.06 -15.43
C VAL A 344 8.83 21.70 -13.94
N ALA A 345 8.02 22.43 -13.17
CA ALA A 345 7.79 22.15 -11.75
C ALA A 345 7.19 20.75 -11.55
N ALA A 346 6.14 20.41 -12.31
CA ALA A 346 5.50 19.10 -12.29
C ALA A 346 6.49 17.96 -12.59
N ALA A 347 7.27 18.12 -13.66
CA ALA A 347 8.24 17.10 -14.07
C ALA A 347 9.40 16.94 -13.07
N GLY A 348 9.84 18.03 -12.45
CA GLY A 348 10.84 18.00 -11.39
C GLY A 348 10.35 17.22 -10.17
N THR A 349 9.15 17.57 -9.69
CA THR A 349 8.51 16.88 -8.55
C THR A 349 8.25 15.40 -8.85
N TYR A 350 7.76 15.08 -10.06
CA TYR A 350 7.55 13.70 -10.49
C TYR A 350 8.86 12.90 -10.51
N GLY A 351 9.94 13.51 -10.99
CA GLY A 351 11.28 12.92 -10.99
C GLY A 351 11.77 12.60 -9.58
N ILE A 352 11.58 13.50 -8.63
CA ILE A 352 11.91 13.29 -7.21
C ILE A 352 11.10 12.12 -6.63
N GLY A 353 9.78 12.09 -6.88
CA GLY A 353 8.92 11.00 -6.39
C GLY A 353 9.31 9.64 -6.97
N LYS A 354 9.63 9.57 -8.27
CA LYS A 354 10.16 8.36 -8.90
C LYS A 354 11.51 7.91 -8.32
N ALA A 355 12.41 8.86 -8.07
CA ALA A 355 13.69 8.57 -7.43
C ALA A 355 13.51 8.02 -6.01
N ALA A 356 12.62 8.62 -5.22
CA ALA A 356 12.27 8.15 -3.90
C ALA A 356 11.67 6.73 -3.95
N SER A 357 10.74 6.47 -4.87
CA SER A 357 10.16 5.14 -5.05
C SER A 357 11.22 4.10 -5.41
N SER A 358 12.13 4.41 -6.33
CA SER A 358 13.21 3.49 -6.73
C SER A 358 14.21 3.22 -5.58
N TYR A 359 14.50 4.23 -4.76
CA TYR A 359 15.41 4.09 -3.62
C TYR A 359 14.77 3.34 -2.43
N PHE A 360 13.57 3.76 -2.02
CA PHE A 360 12.94 3.25 -0.80
C PHE A 360 12.20 1.93 -1.01
N ILE A 361 11.49 1.77 -2.13
CA ILE A 361 10.66 0.58 -2.41
C ILE A 361 11.42 -0.48 -3.21
N GLU A 362 12.16 -0.07 -4.26
CA GLU A 362 12.91 -1.01 -5.11
C GLU A 362 14.29 -1.34 -4.54
N GLY A 363 14.80 -0.54 -3.60
CA GLY A 363 16.07 -0.77 -2.91
C GLY A 363 17.31 -0.45 -3.75
N LEU A 364 17.17 0.32 -4.83
CA LEU A 364 18.30 0.73 -5.66
C LEU A 364 19.31 1.56 -4.88
N ALA A 365 20.59 1.45 -5.23
CA ALA A 365 21.62 2.28 -4.60
C ALA A 365 21.45 3.74 -5.00
N LEU A 366 21.81 4.66 -4.09
CA LEU A 366 21.64 6.09 -4.31
C LEU A 366 22.47 6.61 -5.51
N SER A 367 23.59 5.95 -5.82
CA SER A 367 24.41 6.18 -7.01
C SER A 367 23.68 5.83 -8.32
N GLU A 368 22.91 4.74 -8.33
CA GLU A 368 22.14 4.28 -9.49
C GLU A 368 20.95 5.19 -9.75
N VAL A 369 20.26 5.62 -8.67
CA VAL A 369 19.16 6.58 -8.74
C VAL A 369 19.64 7.92 -9.32
N ARG A 370 20.81 8.42 -8.87
CA ARG A 370 21.44 9.62 -9.46
C ARG A 370 21.73 9.44 -10.94
N ARG A 371 22.28 8.28 -11.36
CA ARG A 371 22.59 7.99 -12.76
C ARG A 371 21.33 7.96 -13.62
N PHE A 372 20.26 7.33 -13.15
CA PHE A 372 18.95 7.29 -13.83
C PHE A 372 18.37 8.70 -14.05
N LEU A 373 18.39 9.55 -13.01
CA LEU A 373 17.96 10.95 -13.11
C LEU A 373 18.82 11.74 -14.11
N GLN A 374 20.15 11.61 -14.05
CA GLN A 374 21.07 12.33 -14.94
C GLN A 374 20.88 11.96 -16.41
N VAL A 375 20.64 10.67 -16.71
CA VAL A 375 20.38 10.21 -18.07
C VAL A 375 19.09 10.82 -18.61
N ARG A 376 18.01 10.85 -17.83
CA ARG A 376 16.73 11.46 -18.27
C ARG A 376 16.84 12.97 -18.45
N ILE A 377 17.57 13.67 -17.58
CA ILE A 377 17.84 15.11 -17.74
C ILE A 377 18.65 15.38 -19.01
N ARG A 378 19.67 14.56 -19.32
CA ARG A 378 20.46 14.67 -20.56
C ARG A 378 19.65 14.40 -21.81
N LEU A 379 18.77 13.39 -21.80
CA LEU A 379 17.86 13.09 -22.90
C LEU A 379 16.88 14.23 -23.16
N ARG A 380 16.38 14.88 -22.09
CA ARG A 380 15.51 16.06 -22.16
C ARG A 380 16.23 17.32 -22.67
N LYS A 381 17.56 17.44 -22.49
CA LYS A 381 18.35 18.51 -23.14
C LYS A 381 18.52 18.31 -24.65
N ARG A 382 18.37 17.07 -25.14
CA ARG A 382 18.50 16.73 -26.58
C ARG A 382 17.19 16.81 -27.36
N ARG A 383 16.04 16.65 -26.71
CA ARG A 383 14.69 16.80 -27.29
C ARG A 383 14.07 18.07 -26.71
N GLY A 384 13.84 19.10 -27.54
CA GLY A 384 13.33 20.40 -27.09
C GLY A 384 11.97 20.32 -26.35
N PRO A 385 11.53 21.41 -25.70
CA PRO A 385 10.38 21.44 -24.78
C PRO A 385 8.99 21.25 -25.41
N GLY A 386 8.86 20.92 -26.71
CA GLY A 386 7.59 20.87 -27.44
C GLY A 386 6.77 19.57 -27.34
N ASP A 387 7.38 18.44 -26.98
CA ASP A 387 6.73 17.11 -27.13
C ASP A 387 6.21 16.53 -25.80
N LEU A 388 5.39 17.30 -25.09
CA LEU A 388 4.81 16.88 -23.80
C LEU A 388 3.42 16.23 -23.90
N ALA A 389 2.90 15.99 -25.11
CA ALA A 389 1.58 15.42 -25.32
C ALA A 389 1.53 13.87 -25.37
N ASP A 390 2.67 13.17 -25.46
CA ASP A 390 2.68 11.74 -25.78
C ASP A 390 3.44 10.87 -24.75
N LEU A 391 3.09 11.02 -23.47
CA LEU A 391 3.67 10.21 -22.38
C LEU A 391 2.59 9.53 -21.53
N SER A 392 1.57 8.98 -22.19
CA SER A 392 0.95 7.72 -21.73
C SER A 392 1.94 6.58 -22.03
N GLY A 393 2.18 5.71 -21.04
CA GLY A 393 3.35 4.81 -20.97
C GLY A 393 3.46 3.76 -22.09
N PRO A 394 4.50 2.92 -22.07
CA PRO A 394 4.54 1.77 -22.97
C PRO A 394 3.48 0.77 -22.54
N GLU A 395 2.36 0.76 -23.25
CA GLU A 395 1.52 -0.42 -23.36
C GLU A 395 2.33 -1.57 -23.94
N SER A 396 2.12 -2.73 -23.33
CA SER A 396 2.45 -4.05 -23.81
C SER A 396 2.31 -4.19 -25.33
N LYS A 397 3.43 -4.38 -26.02
CA LYS A 397 3.48 -5.16 -27.27
C LYS A 397 4.61 -6.19 -27.17
N ARG A 398 4.27 -7.37 -26.64
CA ARG A 398 4.89 -8.61 -27.11
C ARG A 398 4.09 -9.06 -28.33
N SER A 399 4.54 -8.69 -29.52
CA SER A 399 4.18 -9.41 -30.74
C SER A 399 5.30 -10.41 -31.01
N GLY A 400 4.97 -11.69 -30.83
CA GLY A 400 5.72 -12.76 -31.48
C GLY A 400 5.53 -12.63 -32.98
N GLU A 401 6.64 -12.53 -33.70
CA GLU A 401 6.69 -12.72 -35.13
C GLU A 401 7.85 -13.70 -35.35
N GLU A 402 7.51 -14.98 -35.38
CA GLU A 402 8.35 -16.01 -35.98
C GLU A 402 8.48 -15.68 -37.47
N LYS A 403 9.71 -15.44 -37.92
CA LYS A 403 10.05 -15.56 -39.35
C LYS A 403 10.59 -16.98 -39.60
N PRO A 404 10.13 -17.66 -40.66
CA PRO A 404 10.71 -18.93 -41.06
C PRO A 404 12.08 -18.69 -41.70
N CYS A 405 13.06 -19.52 -41.34
CA CYS A 405 14.28 -19.69 -42.13
C CYS A 405 14.20 -21.04 -42.86
N GLU A 406 14.56 -20.92 -44.14
CA GLU A 406 14.84 -21.89 -45.21
C GLU A 406 15.06 -23.36 -44.86
#